data_AF-A0A957NFG3-F1
#
_entry.id   AF-A0A957NFG3-F1
#
_cell.length_a   1.000
_cell.length_b   1.000
_cell.length_c   1.000
_cell.angle_alpha   90.00
_cell.angle_beta   90.00
_cell.angle_gamma   90.00
#
_symmetry.space_group_name_H-M   'P 1'
#
loop_
_entity.id
_entity.type
_entity.pdbx_description
1 polymer ?
#
loop_
_entity_poly.entity_id
_entity_poly.type
_entity_poly.pdbx_seq_one_letter_code
_entity_poly.pdbx_strand_id
1 'polypeptide(L)'
;MNRYRTLVIGIAIGFAFGVVFLWEAMGGHAANDARARHDHGGHAMIHYQPLELDEGQPIPTLQLSATLDPTEGWNLHLETTHFTFTPEKISGGNFANEGHAHLYVDGAKYGRIYGPWYHLPPLTAGPHALRVTLNANSHQPWAVNGQVVEDSVIIEQP
;
A
#
# COMPACT_ATOMS: atom_id res chain seq x y z
N MET A 1 36.40 3.17 17.26
CA MET A 1 34.97 3.01 17.62
C MET A 1 34.21 4.11 16.91
N ASN A 2 33.99 3.94 15.59
CA ASN A 2 33.49 5.02 14.74
C ASN A 2 31.96 4.93 14.70
N ARG A 3 31.30 5.95 15.24
CA ARG A 3 29.85 6.12 15.19
C ARG A 3 29.52 6.86 13.90
N TYR A 4 29.21 6.14 12.83
CA TYR A 4 28.61 6.76 11.65
C TYR A 4 27.12 6.97 11.93
N ARG A 5 26.75 8.23 12.19
CA ARG A 5 25.34 8.66 12.20
C ARG A 5 24.96 8.92 10.75
N THR A 6 24.44 7.90 10.07
CA THR A 6 23.80 8.09 8.77
C THR A 6 22.45 8.73 9.02
N LEU A 7 22.37 10.05 8.83
CA LEU A 7 21.11 10.77 8.72
C LEU A 7 20.56 10.49 7.32
N VAL A 8 19.61 9.56 7.20
CA VAL A 8 18.83 9.41 5.98
C VAL A 8 17.73 10.46 6.03
N ILE A 9 17.96 11.59 5.36
CA ILE A 9 16.90 12.55 5.07
C ILE A 9 16.07 11.90 3.96
N GLY A 10 14.96 11.27 4.31
CA GLY A 10 13.91 10.96 3.35
C GLY A 10 13.45 12.30 2.78
N ILE A 11 13.81 12.59 1.52
CA ILE A 11 13.31 13.77 0.85
C ILE A 11 11.83 13.50 0.58
N ALA A 12 10.98 14.03 1.45
CA ALA A 12 9.54 14.12 1.20
C ALA A 12 9.34 15.16 0.09
N ILE A 13 9.44 14.73 -1.18
CA ILE A 13 8.92 15.50 -2.29
C ILE A 13 7.40 15.30 -2.28
N GLY A 14 6.73 16.03 -1.38
CA GLY A 14 5.29 16.23 -1.42
C GLY A 14 4.95 17.12 -2.61
N PHE A 15 4.93 16.54 -3.80
CA PHE A 15 4.22 17.11 -4.95
C PHE A 15 3.04 16.20 -5.24
N ALA A 16 1.84 16.70 -4.93
CA ALA A 16 0.60 16.16 -5.44
C ALA A 16 0.56 16.31 -6.97
N PHE A 17 1.19 15.38 -7.69
CA PHE A 17 0.94 15.11 -9.10
C PHE A 17 1.30 13.65 -9.36
N GLY A 18 0.31 12.88 -9.84
CA GLY A 18 0.45 11.47 -10.11
C GLY A 18 1.66 11.16 -10.98
N VAL A 19 2.58 10.37 -10.45
CA VAL A 19 3.57 9.68 -11.26
C VAL A 19 2.96 8.35 -11.65
N VAL A 20 2.32 8.33 -12.82
CA VAL A 20 2.05 7.08 -13.52
C VAL A 20 3.39 6.47 -13.88
N PHE A 21 3.85 5.47 -13.12
CA PHE A 21 4.98 4.65 -13.53
C PHE A 21 4.48 3.62 -14.55
N LEU A 22 4.71 3.90 -15.84
CA LEU A 22 4.69 2.90 -16.90
C LEU A 22 5.87 1.94 -16.71
N TRP A 23 5.61 0.70 -16.29
CA TRP A 23 6.52 -0.42 -16.49
C TRP A 23 6.02 -1.23 -17.68
N GLU A 24 6.44 -0.87 -18.89
CA GLU A 24 6.24 -1.72 -20.06
C GLU A 24 7.30 -1.34 -21.09
N ALA A 25 8.37 -2.14 -21.18
CA ALA A 25 9.12 -2.42 -22.42
C ALA A 25 10.46 -3.14 -22.15
N MET A 26 10.45 -4.43 -21.77
CA MET A 26 11.50 -5.43 -22.11
C MET A 26 10.89 -6.82 -21.85
N GLY A 27 10.73 -7.78 -22.76
CA GLY A 27 10.97 -7.93 -24.19
C GLY A 27 10.61 -9.39 -24.58
N GLY A 28 10.43 -9.65 -25.88
CA GLY A 28 10.58 -11.01 -26.45
C GLY A 28 9.33 -11.62 -27.10
N HIS A 29 9.23 -11.50 -28.42
CA HIS A 29 8.41 -12.37 -29.27
C HIS A 29 9.10 -13.74 -29.45
N ALA A 30 8.38 -14.85 -29.24
CA ALA A 30 8.40 -16.02 -30.14
C ALA A 30 7.40 -17.14 -29.76
N ALA A 31 6.74 -17.63 -30.81
CA ALA A 31 6.30 -19.01 -31.09
C ALA A 31 5.06 -19.62 -30.41
N ASN A 32 4.22 -20.18 -31.29
CA ASN A 32 3.06 -21.05 -31.04
C ASN A 32 3.51 -22.43 -30.54
N ASP A 33 2.78 -23.03 -29.59
CA ASP A 33 2.30 -24.42 -29.72
C ASP A 33 1.15 -24.73 -28.74
N ALA A 34 0.31 -25.67 -29.12
CA ALA A 34 -0.94 -26.04 -28.46
C ALA A 34 -0.77 -27.07 -27.35
N ARG A 35 -1.65 -26.96 -26.34
CA ARG A 35 -2.14 -28.00 -25.40
C ARG A 35 -1.15 -28.64 -24.42
N ALA A 36 -1.28 -28.28 -23.14
CA ALA A 36 -1.36 -29.24 -22.03
C ALA A 36 -1.92 -28.55 -20.77
N ARG A 37 -2.87 -29.19 -20.10
CA ARG A 37 -3.45 -28.76 -18.82
C ARG A 37 -2.40 -28.82 -17.72
N HIS A 38 -2.30 -27.81 -16.85
CA HIS A 38 -1.81 -28.00 -15.48
C HIS A 38 -2.43 -26.94 -14.56
N ASP A 39 -3.10 -27.45 -13.53
CA ASP A 39 -3.64 -26.74 -12.37
C ASP A 39 -2.50 -26.03 -11.62
N HIS A 40 -2.60 -24.71 -11.49
CA HIS A 40 -1.81 -23.94 -10.54
C HIS A 40 -2.70 -22.84 -9.97
N GLY A 41 -2.93 -22.92 -8.66
CA GLY A 41 -3.61 -21.92 -7.85
C GLY A 41 -3.03 -20.53 -8.05
N GLY A 42 -3.61 -19.78 -8.97
CA GLY A 42 -3.46 -18.34 -9.03
C GLY A 42 -4.21 -17.78 -7.84
N HIS A 43 -3.48 -17.19 -6.90
CA HIS A 43 -4.05 -16.34 -5.86
C HIS A 43 -5.09 -15.43 -6.52
N ALA A 44 -6.37 -15.66 -6.23
CA ALA A 44 -7.44 -14.85 -6.72
C ALA A 44 -7.17 -13.43 -6.23
N MET A 45 -6.63 -12.60 -7.11
CA MET A 45 -6.71 -11.16 -7.00
C MET A 45 -8.20 -10.86 -7.10
N ILE A 46 -8.92 -11.01 -5.98
CA ILE A 46 -10.26 -10.46 -5.85
C ILE A 46 -10.04 -8.95 -5.88
N HIS A 47 -9.97 -8.39 -7.09
CA HIS A 47 -10.04 -6.96 -7.30
C HIS A 47 -11.47 -6.57 -6.94
N TYR A 48 -11.68 -6.31 -5.65
CA TYR A 48 -12.85 -5.56 -5.23
C TYR A 48 -12.79 -4.23 -5.98
N GLN A 49 -13.82 -3.97 -6.79
CA GLN A 49 -14.00 -2.68 -7.45
C GLN A 49 -13.85 -1.58 -6.38
N PRO A 50 -13.05 -0.53 -6.64
CA PRO A 50 -12.93 0.59 -5.72
C PRO A 50 -14.30 1.19 -5.42
N LEU A 51 -14.48 1.59 -4.17
CA LEU A 51 -15.67 2.29 -3.72
C LEU A 51 -15.43 3.78 -3.87
N GLU A 52 -16.12 4.38 -4.82
CA GLU A 52 -16.08 5.83 -5.01
C GLU A 52 -16.68 6.53 -3.79
N LEU A 53 -16.00 7.56 -3.32
CA LEU A 53 -16.50 8.40 -2.24
C LEU A 53 -17.68 9.24 -2.76
N ASP A 54 -18.79 9.23 -2.03
CA ASP A 54 -19.98 10.00 -2.40
C ASP A 54 -19.67 11.50 -2.54
N GLU A 55 -20.36 12.15 -3.49
CA GLU A 55 -20.23 13.59 -3.71
C GLU A 55 -20.52 14.39 -2.43
N GLY A 56 -19.70 15.41 -2.16
CA GLY A 56 -19.84 16.29 -1.00
C GLY A 56 -19.23 15.76 0.30
N GLN A 57 -18.70 14.52 0.32
CA GLN A 57 -17.89 14.05 1.44
C GLN A 57 -16.51 14.72 1.44
N PRO A 58 -15.90 14.96 2.62
CA PRO A 58 -14.54 15.46 2.68
C PRO A 58 -13.58 14.40 2.10
N ILE A 59 -12.65 14.84 1.26
CA ILE A 59 -11.69 13.97 0.57
C ILE A 59 -10.65 13.47 1.57
N PRO A 60 -10.51 12.16 1.78
CA PRO A 60 -9.49 11.61 2.66
C PRO A 60 -8.11 11.73 2.03
N THR A 61 -7.10 11.94 2.86
CA THR A 61 -5.70 11.89 2.44
C THR A 61 -4.97 10.81 3.22
N LEU A 62 -3.87 10.33 2.64
CA LEU A 62 -2.97 9.37 3.25
C LEU A 62 -1.54 9.78 2.91
N GLN A 63 -0.68 9.80 3.92
CA GLN A 63 0.77 9.87 3.78
C GLN A 63 1.40 8.71 4.56
N LEU A 64 2.29 7.97 3.90
CA LEU A 64 3.03 6.85 4.45
C LEU A 64 4.47 7.29 4.72
N SER A 65 4.94 7.03 5.93
CA SER A 65 6.36 7.12 6.27
C SER A 65 6.83 5.82 6.90
N ALA A 66 8.11 5.48 6.68
CA ALA A 66 8.73 4.28 7.18
C ALA A 66 10.06 4.64 7.86
N THR A 67 10.24 4.19 9.09
CA THR A 67 11.47 4.40 9.86
C THR A 67 12.00 3.07 10.32
N LEU A 68 13.29 2.79 10.11
CA LEU A 68 13.93 1.57 10.59
C LEU A 68 13.80 1.49 12.12
N ASP A 69 13.32 0.37 12.63
CA ASP A 69 13.25 0.14 14.07
C ASP A 69 14.67 -0.17 14.61
N PRO A 70 15.07 0.40 15.76
CA PRO A 70 16.40 0.16 16.33
C PRO A 70 16.68 -1.30 16.71
N THR A 71 15.65 -2.13 16.87
CA THR A 71 15.75 -3.54 17.27
C THR A 71 15.62 -4.45 16.06
N GLU A 72 14.48 -4.40 15.37
CA GLU A 72 14.22 -5.20 14.16
C GLU A 72 13.06 -4.63 13.33
N GLY A 73 13.13 -4.72 12.00
CA GLY A 73 12.04 -4.32 11.13
C GLY A 73 11.87 -2.80 10.99
N TRP A 74 10.64 -2.38 10.69
CA TRP A 74 10.29 -1.00 10.35
C TRP A 74 9.03 -0.55 11.08
N ASN A 75 9.05 0.68 11.58
CA ASN A 75 7.87 1.37 12.05
C ASN A 75 7.27 2.20 10.92
N LEU A 76 6.08 1.80 10.49
CA LEU A 76 5.29 2.53 9.51
C LEU A 76 4.35 3.48 10.25
N HIS A 77 4.27 4.73 9.77
CA HIS A 77 3.33 5.72 10.24
C HIS A 77 2.48 6.22 9.08
N LEU A 78 1.16 6.09 9.25
CA LEU A 78 0.12 6.51 8.33
C LEU A 78 -0.52 7.77 8.88
N GLU A 79 -0.26 8.90 8.22
CA GLU A 79 -0.91 10.16 8.51
C GLU A 79 -2.11 10.32 7.59
N THR A 80 -3.30 10.43 8.17
CA THR A 80 -4.54 10.55 7.41
C THR A 80 -5.32 11.80 7.80
N THR A 81 -5.92 12.47 6.83
CA THR A 81 -6.96 13.48 7.08
C THR A 81 -8.30 12.98 6.58
N HIS A 82 -9.38 13.43 7.22
CA HIS A 82 -10.76 13.06 6.86
C HIS A 82 -10.98 11.54 6.74
N PHE A 83 -10.25 10.74 7.52
CA PHE A 83 -10.40 9.30 7.57
C PHE A 83 -10.36 8.83 9.03
N THR A 84 -11.22 7.87 9.37
CA THR A 84 -11.28 7.28 10.71
C THR A 84 -11.05 5.78 10.63
N PHE A 85 -10.05 5.29 11.35
CA PHE A 85 -9.85 3.85 11.52
C PHE A 85 -10.98 3.28 12.40
N THR A 86 -11.68 2.28 11.89
CA THR A 86 -12.80 1.61 12.56
C THR A 86 -12.62 0.09 12.54
N PRO A 87 -11.56 -0.46 13.16
CA PRO A 87 -11.28 -1.90 13.15
C PRO A 87 -12.42 -2.75 13.73
N GLU A 88 -13.21 -2.19 14.64
CA GLU A 88 -14.37 -2.81 15.25
C GLU A 88 -15.56 -2.98 14.28
N LYS A 89 -15.56 -2.29 13.13
CA LYS A 89 -16.64 -2.33 12.12
C LYS A 89 -16.29 -3.15 10.87
N ILE A 90 -15.11 -3.77 10.83
CA ILE A 90 -14.61 -4.51 9.67
C ILE A 90 -15.57 -5.65 9.30
N SER A 91 -15.72 -5.88 7.99
CA SER A 91 -16.68 -6.82 7.40
C SER A 91 -18.15 -6.50 7.68
N GLY A 92 -18.43 -5.29 8.16
CA GLY A 92 -19.77 -4.71 8.27
C GLY A 92 -20.12 -3.76 7.12
N GLY A 93 -21.06 -2.85 7.38
CA GLY A 93 -21.47 -1.82 6.43
C GLY A 93 -20.38 -0.77 6.20
N ASN A 94 -20.40 -0.17 5.01
CA ASN A 94 -19.50 0.92 4.65
C ASN A 94 -20.11 2.26 5.09
N PHE A 95 -19.29 3.08 5.73
CA PHE A 95 -19.58 4.48 6.02
C PHE A 95 -18.47 5.30 5.39
N ALA A 96 -18.82 6.41 4.74
CA ALA A 96 -17.86 7.28 4.08
C ALA A 96 -16.72 7.62 5.04
N ASN A 97 -15.49 7.62 4.53
CA ASN A 97 -14.30 8.02 5.29
C ASN A 97 -13.98 7.13 6.52
N GLU A 98 -14.54 5.93 6.61
CA GLU A 98 -14.23 4.95 7.65
C GLU A 98 -13.59 3.69 7.08
N GLY A 99 -12.80 3.01 7.91
CA GLY A 99 -12.38 1.63 7.67
C GLY A 99 -11.00 1.29 8.19
N HIS A 100 -10.15 0.75 7.33
CA HIS A 100 -8.80 0.30 7.67
C HIS A 100 -7.86 0.43 6.46
N ALA A 101 -6.56 0.23 6.64
CA ALA A 101 -5.63 0.25 5.53
C ALA A 101 -5.15 -1.16 5.16
N HIS A 102 -4.82 -1.39 3.89
CA HIS A 102 -4.13 -2.61 3.45
C HIS A 102 -2.68 -2.26 3.11
N LEU A 103 -1.74 -3.05 3.64
CA LEU A 103 -0.32 -2.95 3.33
C LEU A 103 0.04 -3.96 2.24
N TYR A 104 0.81 -3.50 1.27
CA TYR A 104 1.42 -4.30 0.21
C TYR A 104 2.93 -4.13 0.25
N VAL A 105 3.64 -5.23 0.03
CA VAL A 105 5.10 -5.30 -0.09
C VAL A 105 5.40 -5.91 -1.46
N ASP A 106 6.13 -5.21 -2.30
CA ASP A 106 6.50 -5.61 -3.67
C ASP A 106 5.28 -6.05 -4.51
N GLY A 107 4.18 -5.32 -4.36
CA GLY A 107 2.92 -5.58 -5.06
C GLY A 107 2.06 -6.69 -4.45
N ALA A 108 2.59 -7.52 -3.55
CA ALA A 108 1.84 -8.56 -2.86
C ALA A 108 1.17 -8.00 -1.59
N LYS A 109 -0.07 -8.39 -1.33
CA LYS A 109 -0.76 -8.01 -0.09
C LYS A 109 -0.06 -8.65 1.10
N TYR A 110 0.46 -7.80 1.99
CA TYR A 110 1.18 -8.22 3.19
C TYR A 110 0.24 -8.34 4.40
N GLY A 111 -0.62 -7.35 4.60
CA GLY A 111 -1.44 -7.30 5.81
C GLY A 111 -2.47 -6.18 5.82
N ARG A 112 -3.12 -6.04 6.97
CA ARG A 112 -4.06 -4.96 7.29
C ARG A 112 -3.46 -4.10 8.39
N ILE A 113 -3.71 -2.80 8.33
CA ILE A 113 -3.32 -1.82 9.34
C ILE A 113 -4.59 -1.20 9.91
N TYR A 114 -4.72 -1.23 11.23
CA TYR A 114 -5.94 -0.86 11.98
C TYR A 114 -5.82 0.46 12.75
N GLY A 115 -4.74 1.19 12.54
CA GLY A 115 -4.49 2.47 13.19
C GLY A 115 -3.33 3.20 12.51
N PRO A 116 -2.88 4.32 13.09
CA PRO A 116 -1.84 5.15 12.47
C PRO A 116 -0.45 4.50 12.46
N TRP A 117 -0.19 3.51 13.32
CA TRP A 117 1.12 2.87 13.44
C TRP A 117 1.04 1.38 13.10
N TYR A 118 2.06 0.88 12.41
CA TYR A 118 2.23 -0.54 12.13
C TYR A 118 3.71 -0.92 12.22
N HIS A 119 4.00 -2.01 12.94
CA HIS A 119 5.33 -2.59 12.96
C HIS A 119 5.43 -3.66 11.87
N LEU A 120 6.26 -3.41 10.86
CA LEU A 120 6.58 -4.33 9.79
C LEU A 120 7.82 -5.15 10.18
N PRO A 121 7.70 -6.48 10.35
CA PRO A 121 8.86 -7.35 10.55
C PRO A 121 9.94 -7.17 9.48
N PRO A 122 11.22 -7.49 9.79
CA PRO A 122 12.30 -7.36 8.82
C PRO A 122 12.00 -8.16 7.55
N LEU A 123 12.27 -7.54 6.41
CA LEU A 123 12.17 -8.15 5.08
C LEU A 123 13.50 -8.79 4.69
N THR A 124 13.57 -9.34 3.48
CA THR A 124 14.87 -9.72 2.89
C THR A 124 15.74 -8.49 2.67
N ALA A 125 17.06 -8.63 2.74
CA ALA A 125 17.96 -7.51 2.49
C ALA A 125 17.80 -6.96 1.07
N GLY A 126 17.83 -5.63 0.94
CA GLY A 126 17.68 -4.91 -0.33
C GLY A 126 16.45 -4.00 -0.40
N PRO A 127 16.15 -3.46 -1.60
CA PRO A 127 15.05 -2.52 -1.78
C PRO A 127 13.69 -3.22 -1.78
N HIS A 128 12.73 -2.62 -1.07
CA HIS A 128 11.34 -3.08 -1.04
C HIS A 128 10.36 -1.93 -1.27
N ALA A 129 9.36 -2.17 -2.11
CA ALA A 129 8.29 -1.21 -2.36
C ALA A 129 7.12 -1.44 -1.40
N LEU A 130 6.89 -0.46 -0.52
CA LEU A 130 5.73 -0.45 0.36
C LEU A 130 4.62 0.39 -0.28
N ARG A 131 3.40 -0.14 -0.30
CA ARG A 131 2.20 0.59 -0.72
C ARG A 131 1.09 0.38 0.28
N VAL A 132 0.37 1.43 0.62
CA VAL A 132 -0.78 1.39 1.51
C VAL A 132 -1.99 1.98 0.80
N THR A 133 -3.14 1.30 0.89
CA THR A 133 -4.44 1.84 0.46
C THR A 133 -5.33 2.10 1.68
N LEU A 134 -6.18 3.12 1.63
CA LEU A 134 -7.32 3.22 2.54
C LEU A 134 -8.49 2.39 2.00
N ASN A 135 -9.11 1.59 2.86
CA ASN A 135 -10.16 0.64 2.50
C ASN A 135 -11.38 0.81 3.40
N ALA A 136 -12.55 0.63 2.80
CA ALA A 136 -13.82 0.56 3.50
C ALA A 136 -13.90 -0.72 4.37
N ASN A 137 -14.89 -0.78 5.26
CA ASN A 137 -15.13 -1.95 6.12
C ASN A 137 -15.36 -3.24 5.33
N SER A 138 -15.95 -3.13 4.14
CA SER A 138 -16.11 -4.22 3.17
C SER A 138 -14.81 -4.67 2.46
N HIS A 139 -13.65 -4.12 2.82
CA HIS A 139 -12.33 -4.36 2.21
C HIS A 139 -12.11 -3.71 0.82
N GLN A 140 -13.12 -3.10 0.23
CA GLN A 140 -12.96 -2.35 -1.03
C GLN A 140 -12.07 -1.12 -0.80
N PRO A 141 -11.14 -0.79 -1.71
CA PRO A 141 -10.35 0.44 -1.59
C PRO A 141 -11.26 1.66 -1.80
N TRP A 142 -11.06 2.71 -1.00
CA TRP A 142 -11.70 4.00 -1.25
C TRP A 142 -11.08 4.66 -2.48
N ALA A 143 -11.92 5.31 -3.29
CA ALA A 143 -11.50 6.07 -4.46
C ALA A 143 -12.15 7.46 -4.52
N VAL A 144 -11.43 8.40 -5.13
CA VAL A 144 -11.90 9.76 -5.40
C VAL A 144 -11.55 10.10 -6.85
N ASN A 145 -12.55 10.50 -7.64
CA ASN A 145 -12.50 10.65 -9.09
C ASN A 145 -11.90 9.42 -9.79
N GLY A 146 -12.26 8.21 -9.34
CA GLY A 146 -11.76 6.95 -9.89
C GLY A 146 -10.30 6.63 -9.51
N GLN A 147 -9.65 7.41 -8.66
CA GLN A 147 -8.30 7.14 -8.16
C GLN A 147 -8.35 6.60 -6.73
N VAL A 148 -7.68 5.48 -6.48
CA VAL A 148 -7.59 4.89 -5.15
C VAL A 148 -6.83 5.84 -4.22
N VAL A 149 -7.29 5.95 -2.97
CA VAL A 149 -6.60 6.70 -1.92
C VAL A 149 -5.47 5.82 -1.39
N GLU A 150 -4.25 6.08 -1.87
CA GLU A 150 -3.06 5.31 -1.56
C GLU A 150 -1.80 6.17 -1.45
N ASP A 151 -0.76 5.62 -0.81
CA ASP A 151 0.58 6.18 -0.82
C ASP A 151 1.64 5.06 -0.83
N SER A 152 2.87 5.39 -1.21
CA SER A 152 3.97 4.43 -1.34
C SER A 152 5.32 5.01 -0.97
N VAL A 153 6.19 4.15 -0.43
CA VAL A 153 7.60 4.47 -0.15
C VAL A 153 8.48 3.29 -0.54
N ILE A 154 9.72 3.59 -0.95
CA ILE A 154 10.76 2.57 -1.10
C ILE A 154 11.60 2.58 0.19
N ILE A 155 11.79 1.40 0.78
CA ILE A 155 12.71 1.20 1.89
C ILE A 155 13.91 0.37 1.43
N GLU A 156 15.05 0.55 2.09
CA GLU A 156 16.25 -0.27 1.90
C GLU A 156 16.46 -1.10 3.16
N GLN A 157 16.11 -2.39 3.12
CA GLN A 157 16.30 -3.29 4.24
C GLN A 157 17.80 -3.64 4.40
N PRO A 158 18.42 -3.35 5.56
CA PRO A 158 19.84 -3.63 5.81
C PRO A 158 20.20 -5.12 5.78
#